data_AF-A0A2V1K4S6-F1
#
_entry.id   AF-A0A2V1K4S6-F1
#
_cell.length_a   1.000
_cell.length_b   1.000
_cell.length_c   1.000
_cell.angle_alpha   90.00
_cell.angle_beta   90.00
_cell.angle_gamma   90.00
#
_symmetry.space_group_name_H-M   'P 1'
#
loop_
_entity.id
_entity.type
_entity.pdbx_description
1 polymer ?
#
loop_
_entity_poly.entity_id
_entity_poly.type
_entity_poly.pdbx_seq_one_letter_code
_entity_poly.pdbx_strand_id
1 'polypeptide(L)'
;MKKTSMIVALLAVSVPSAAQAADLPRYDPETYCQQISNTSGGSSMIYSGCIDMEQSSYNKLKSAWDSLPGRTREYCDQIARTTGGSYAILDGCIDMETQAASNQQGFKF
;
A
#
# COMPACT_ATOMS: atom_id res chain seq x y z
N MET A 1 -59.00 25.17 18.12
CA MET A 1 -57.68 25.80 17.92
C MET A 1 -56.68 25.21 18.90
N LYS A 2 -55.72 24.40 18.44
CA LYS A 2 -54.48 24.08 19.15
C LYS A 2 -53.53 23.40 18.16
N LYS A 3 -52.56 24.17 17.66
CA LYS A 3 -51.50 23.70 16.76
C LYS A 3 -50.34 23.25 17.64
N THR A 4 -50.16 21.95 17.82
CA THR A 4 -49.00 21.39 18.52
C THR A 4 -47.88 21.18 17.49
N SER A 5 -46.97 22.15 17.38
CA SER A 5 -45.72 21.96 16.64
C SER A 5 -44.82 21.03 17.43
N MET A 6 -44.67 19.79 16.97
CA MET A 6 -43.57 18.92 17.41
C MET A 6 -42.30 19.33 16.67
N ILE A 7 -41.35 19.91 17.39
CA ILE A 7 -39.97 20.11 16.93
C ILE A 7 -39.25 18.78 17.16
N VAL A 8 -38.99 18.04 16.07
CA VAL A 8 -38.12 16.86 16.09
C VAL A 8 -36.69 17.38 16.03
N ALA A 9 -35.99 17.37 17.16
CA ALA A 9 -34.56 17.65 17.20
C ALA A 9 -33.80 16.44 16.62
N LEU A 10 -33.34 16.55 15.37
CA LEU A 10 -32.38 15.61 14.80
C LEU A 10 -31.03 15.76 15.51
N LEU A 11 -30.75 14.86 16.46
CA LEU A 11 -29.41 14.67 17.01
C LEU A 11 -28.52 14.03 15.94
N ALA A 12 -27.67 14.84 15.31
CA ALA A 12 -26.63 14.36 14.40
C ALA A 12 -25.58 13.61 15.22
N VAL A 13 -25.70 12.28 15.27
CA VAL A 13 -24.66 11.40 15.81
C VAL A 13 -23.50 11.39 14.83
N SER A 14 -22.50 12.22 15.08
CA SER A 14 -21.21 12.17 14.39
C SER A 14 -20.47 10.91 14.84
N VAL A 15 -20.55 9.85 14.06
CA VAL A 15 -19.74 8.65 14.27
C VAL A 15 -18.29 9.01 13.88
N PRO A 16 -17.32 8.97 14.79
CA PRO A 16 -15.93 9.17 14.41
C PRO A 16 -15.48 7.97 13.56
N SER A 17 -15.19 8.21 12.29
CA SER A 17 -14.50 7.24 11.44
C SER A 17 -13.09 7.07 11.99
N ALA A 18 -12.85 5.98 12.73
CA ALA A 18 -11.51 5.56 13.09
C ALA A 18 -10.79 5.16 11.79
N ALA A 19 -9.99 6.08 11.24
CA ALA A 19 -8.99 5.73 10.24
C ALA A 19 -7.96 4.82 10.93
N GLN A 20 -8.20 3.50 10.87
CA GLN A 20 -7.21 2.53 11.31
C GLN A 20 -6.03 2.66 10.37
N ALA A 21 -4.88 3.11 10.89
CA ALA A 21 -3.63 3.03 10.15
C ALA A 21 -3.37 1.54 9.91
N ALA A 22 -3.52 1.09 8.66
CA ALA A 22 -3.19 -0.27 8.30
C ALA A 22 -1.70 -0.50 8.58
N ASP A 23 -1.35 -1.58 9.27
CA ASP A 23 0.04 -1.96 9.51
C ASP A 23 0.77 -2.25 8.19
N LEU A 24 2.11 -2.20 8.22
CA LEU A 24 2.92 -2.61 7.08
C LEU A 24 2.60 -4.08 6.74
N PRO A 25 2.19 -4.41 5.51
CA PRO A 25 1.82 -5.77 5.13
C PRO A 25 2.99 -6.72 5.33
N ARG A 26 2.67 -7.96 5.71
CA ARG A 26 3.63 -9.05 5.79
C ARG A 26 3.64 -9.83 4.48
N TYR A 27 4.78 -9.86 3.81
CA TYR A 27 5.06 -10.73 2.67
C TYR A 27 6.02 -11.86 3.06
N ASP A 28 6.22 -12.79 2.12
CA ASP A 28 7.21 -13.86 2.20
C ASP A 28 8.29 -13.66 1.10
N PRO A 29 9.34 -12.87 1.40
CA PRO A 29 10.44 -12.62 0.48
C PRO A 29 11.20 -13.88 0.07
N GLU A 30 11.30 -14.89 0.94
CA GLU A 30 12.04 -16.11 0.63
C GLU A 30 11.36 -16.89 -0.47
N THR A 31 10.05 -17.10 -0.36
CA THR A 31 9.25 -17.73 -1.42
C THR A 31 9.30 -16.93 -2.72
N TYR A 32 9.15 -15.60 -2.66
CA TYR A 32 9.22 -14.74 -3.85
C TYR A 32 10.61 -14.83 -4.51
N CYS A 33 11.69 -14.67 -3.75
CA CYS A 33 13.04 -14.71 -4.29
C CYS A 33 13.44 -16.10 -4.79
N GLN A 34 12.91 -17.17 -4.20
CA GLN A 34 13.07 -18.52 -4.74
C GLN A 34 12.42 -18.64 -6.12
N GLN A 35 11.22 -18.08 -6.33
CA GLN A 35 10.56 -18.07 -7.64
C GLN A 35 11.36 -17.28 -8.68
N ILE A 36 11.88 -16.10 -8.31
CA ILE A 36 12.73 -15.27 -9.19
C ILE A 36 14.03 -16.00 -9.56
N SER A 37 14.69 -16.61 -8.57
CA SER A 37 15.89 -17.41 -8.79
C SER A 37 15.61 -18.61 -9.71
N ASN A 38 14.54 -19.36 -9.47
CA ASN A 38 14.15 -20.52 -10.27
C ASN A 38 13.82 -20.15 -11.72
N THR A 39 13.15 -19.02 -11.94
CA THR A 39 12.89 -18.47 -13.28
C THR A 39 14.19 -18.19 -14.04
N SER A 40 15.27 -17.92 -13.30
CA SER A 40 16.61 -17.67 -13.81
C SER A 40 17.54 -18.89 -13.71
N GLY A 41 16.98 -20.10 -13.66
CA GLY A 41 17.75 -21.36 -13.62
C GLY A 41 18.28 -21.76 -12.24
N GLY A 42 17.74 -21.18 -11.15
CA GLY A 42 18.11 -21.52 -9.77
C GLY A 42 19.40 -20.86 -9.27
N SER A 43 19.77 -19.70 -9.83
CA SER A 43 20.98 -18.99 -9.46
C SER A 43 20.94 -18.49 -8.00
N SER A 44 21.89 -18.95 -7.18
CA SER A 44 22.05 -18.49 -5.80
C SER A 44 22.40 -17.00 -5.74
N MET A 45 23.15 -16.48 -6.71
CA MET A 45 23.46 -15.04 -6.79
C MET A 45 22.19 -14.21 -6.97
N ILE A 46 21.26 -14.66 -7.81
CA ILE A 46 19.98 -13.98 -8.04
C ILE A 46 19.10 -14.07 -6.80
N TYR A 47 19.07 -15.22 -6.12
CA TYR A 47 18.36 -15.36 -4.86
C TYR A 47 18.88 -14.37 -3.81
N SER A 48 20.20 -14.36 -3.55
CA SER A 48 20.81 -13.46 -2.57
C SER A 48 20.57 -11.99 -2.90
N GLY A 49 20.78 -11.60 -4.16
CA GLY A 49 20.51 -10.22 -4.59
C GLY A 49 19.03 -9.84 -4.44
N CYS A 50 18.10 -10.77 -4.69
CA CYS A 50 16.68 -10.54 -4.45
C CYS A 50 16.39 -10.31 -2.96
N ILE A 51 16.93 -11.15 -2.07
CA ILE A 51 16.75 -11.00 -0.62
C ILE A 51 17.29 -9.65 -0.14
N ASP A 52 18.45 -9.22 -0.63
CA ASP A 52 19.03 -7.92 -0.27
C ASP A 52 18.13 -6.75 -0.70
N MET A 53 17.55 -6.82 -1.90
CA MET A 53 16.58 -5.83 -2.39
C MET A 53 15.32 -5.79 -1.53
N GLU A 54 14.72 -6.96 -1.25
CA GLU A 54 13.53 -7.08 -0.41
C GLU A 54 13.77 -6.53 1.00
N GLN A 55 14.91 -6.85 1.60
CA GLN A 55 15.27 -6.39 2.94
C GLN A 55 15.50 -4.87 2.98
N SER A 56 16.15 -4.30 1.96
CA SER A 56 16.35 -2.86 1.84
C SER A 56 15.02 -2.11 1.73
N SER A 57 14.13 -2.56 0.83
CA SER A 57 12.81 -1.96 0.65
C SER A 57 11.93 -2.12 1.89
N TYR A 58 11.95 -3.27 2.57
CA TYR A 58 11.26 -3.45 3.84
C TYR A 58 11.73 -2.43 4.89
N ASN A 59 13.04 -2.24 5.03
CA ASN A 59 13.59 -1.31 6.02
C ASN A 59 13.18 0.14 5.72
N LYS A 60 13.23 0.55 4.44
CA LYS A 60 12.74 1.87 3.98
C LYS A 60 11.25 2.02 4.32
N LEU A 61 10.42 1.07 3.89
CA LEU A 61 8.98 1.10 4.12
C LEU A 61 8.64 1.13 5.61
N LYS A 62 9.27 0.28 6.42
CA LYS A 62 9.04 0.25 7.88
C LYS A 62 9.24 1.60 8.53
N SER A 63 10.23 2.39 8.08
CA SER A 63 10.49 3.72 8.64
C SER A 63 9.49 4.80 8.18
N ALA A 64 8.92 4.65 6.98
CA ALA A 64 8.10 5.68 6.35
C ALA A 64 6.60 5.35 6.36
N TRP A 65 6.22 4.11 6.68
CA TRP A 65 4.89 3.55 6.42
C TRP A 65 3.74 4.40 6.95
N ASP A 66 3.85 4.85 8.20
CA ASP A 66 2.78 5.61 8.86
C ASP A 66 2.60 7.02 8.29
N SER A 67 3.59 7.53 7.55
CA SER A 67 3.51 8.82 6.86
C SER A 67 2.82 8.75 5.50
N LEU A 68 2.63 7.54 4.95
CA LEU A 68 2.07 7.35 3.62
C LEU A 68 0.54 7.53 3.62
N PRO A 69 -0.03 8.16 2.58
CA PRO A 69 -1.48 8.23 2.41
C PRO A 69 -2.11 6.83 2.43
N GLY A 70 -3.21 6.67 3.18
CA GLY A 70 -3.91 5.37 3.31
C GLY A 70 -4.28 4.76 1.95
N ARG A 71 -4.77 5.58 1.02
CA ARG A 71 -5.11 5.16 -0.36
C ARG A 71 -3.91 4.56 -1.10
N THR A 72 -2.73 5.18 -0.99
CA THR A 72 -1.50 4.71 -1.62
C THR A 72 -1.03 3.40 -1.01
N ARG A 73 -1.10 3.28 0.33
CA ARG A 73 -0.78 2.02 1.04
C ARG A 73 -1.66 0.87 0.56
N GLU A 74 -2.98 1.07 0.53
CA GLU A 74 -3.94 0.05 0.08
C GLU A 74 -3.72 -0.35 -1.39
N TYR A 75 -3.61 0.63 -2.28
CA TYR A 75 -3.43 0.38 -3.71
C TYR A 75 -2.12 -0.36 -4.00
N CYS A 76 -1.01 0.10 -3.44
CA CYS A 76 0.28 -0.52 -3.69
C CYS A 76 0.45 -1.88 -2.99
N ASP A 77 -0.18 -2.12 -1.84
CA ASP A 77 -0.27 -3.47 -1.24
C ASP A 77 -1.01 -4.42 -2.20
N GLN A 78 -2.13 -3.98 -2.79
CA GLN A 78 -2.85 -4.79 -3.77
C GLN A 78 -1.98 -5.13 -5.01
N ILE A 79 -1.24 -4.16 -5.54
CA ILE A 79 -0.32 -4.37 -6.67
C ILE A 79 0.79 -5.37 -6.31
N ALA A 80 1.43 -5.19 -5.17
CA ALA A 80 2.49 -6.07 -4.70
C ALA A 80 1.99 -7.50 -4.49
N ARG A 81 0.83 -7.69 -3.84
CA ARG A 81 0.21 -9.02 -3.65
C ARG A 81 -0.13 -9.71 -4.96
N THR A 82 -0.67 -8.97 -5.92
CA THR A 82 -1.04 -9.52 -7.24
C THR A 82 0.19 -10.05 -7.99
N THR A 83 1.37 -9.52 -7.68
CA THR A 83 2.65 -9.89 -8.31
C THR A 83 3.48 -10.87 -7.46
N GLY A 84 2.87 -11.48 -6.43
CA GLY A 84 3.50 -12.49 -5.58
C GLY A 84 3.90 -12.04 -4.18
N GLY A 85 3.71 -10.76 -3.84
CA GLY A 85 4.03 -10.20 -2.52
C GLY A 85 5.52 -9.88 -2.38
N SER A 86 5.89 -8.64 -2.73
CA SER A 86 7.27 -8.15 -2.71
C SER A 86 7.31 -6.74 -2.13
N TYR A 87 8.22 -6.52 -1.18
CA TYR A 87 8.50 -5.19 -0.63
C TYR A 87 9.16 -4.29 -1.66
N ALA A 88 9.99 -4.84 -2.55
CA ALA A 88 10.58 -4.05 -3.64
C ALA A 88 9.52 -3.52 -4.62
N ILE A 89 8.51 -4.34 -4.95
CA ILE A 89 7.38 -3.90 -5.78
C ILE A 89 6.50 -2.88 -5.05
N LEU A 90 6.21 -3.12 -3.76
CA LEU A 90 5.45 -2.19 -2.93
C LEU A 90 6.13 -0.81 -2.87
N ASP A 91 7.42 -0.79 -2.59
CA ASP A 91 8.25 0.42 -2.51
C ASP A 91 8.29 1.16 -3.85
N GLY A 92 8.55 0.45 -4.95
CA GLY A 92 8.53 1.04 -6.28
C GLY A 92 7.16 1.61 -6.67
N CYS A 93 6.07 0.93 -6.32
CA CYS A 93 4.72 1.45 -6.53
C CYS A 93 4.48 2.75 -5.76
N ILE A 94 4.87 2.80 -4.49
CA ILE A 94 4.72 3.99 -3.65
C ILE A 94 5.53 5.17 -4.22
N ASP A 95 6.76 4.92 -4.65
CA ASP A 95 7.60 5.95 -5.27
C ASP A 95 6.94 6.47 -6.57
N MET A 96 6.38 5.60 -7.41
CA MET A 96 5.66 6.00 -8.63
C MET A 96 4.38 6.79 -8.32
N GLU A 97 3.54 6.32 -7.40
CA GLU A 97 2.29 7.00 -7.04
C GLU A 97 2.54 8.36 -6.38
N THR A 98 3.58 8.47 -5.55
CA THR A 98 3.98 9.74 -4.93
C THR A 98 4.43 10.76 -6.00
N GLN A 99 5.16 10.31 -7.01
CA GLN A 99 5.56 11.16 -8.14
C GLN A 99 4.38 11.54 -9.04
N ALA A 100 3.50 10.58 -9.34
CA ALA A 100 2.33 10.77 -10.20
C ALA A 100 1.30 11.71 -9.57
N ALA A 101 1.13 11.66 -8.24
CA ALA A 101 0.30 12.59 -7.49
C ALA A 101 0.70 14.06 -7.70
N SER A 102 1.97 14.31 -8.04
CA SER A 102 2.49 15.65 -8.32
C SER A 102 2.43 16.04 -9.81
N ASN A 103 2.18 15.10 -10.72
CA ASN A 103 2.32 15.29 -12.18
C ASN A 103 1.30 14.50 -13.00
N GLN A 104 0.00 14.64 -12.70
CA GLN A 104 -1.04 13.99 -13.50
C GLN A 104 -1.15 14.62 -14.89
N GLN A 105 -0.92 13.83 -15.94
CA GLN A 105 -1.08 14.26 -17.32
C GLN A 105 -2.42 13.76 -17.88
N GLY A 106 -3.10 14.62 -18.63
CA GLY A 106 -4.27 14.23 -19.40
C GLY A 106 -3.87 13.54 -20.71
N PHE A 107 -4.67 12.58 -21.14
CA PHE A 107 -4.55 11.96 -22.46
C PHE A 107 -4.72 13.03 -23.56
N LYS A 108 -3.89 12.98 -24.62
CA LYS A 108 -3.94 13.87 -25.78
C LYS A 108 -4.02 13.03 -27.06
N PHE A 109 -4.89 13.41 -27.98
CA PHE A 109 -5.03 12.82 -29.32
C PHE A 109 -4.11 13.51 -30.32
#